data_AF-A6QNP5-F1
#
_entry.id   AF-A6QNP5-F1
#
_cell.length_a   1.000
_cell.length_b   1.000
_cell.length_c   1.000
_cell.angle_alpha   90.00
_cell.angle_beta   90.00
_cell.angle_gamma   90.00
#
_symmetry.space_group_name_H-M   'P 1'
#
loop_
_entity.id
_entity.type
_entity.pdbx_description
1 polymer ?
#
loop_
_entity_poly.entity_id
_entity_poly.type
_entity_poly.pdbx_seq_one_letter_code
_entity_poly.pdbx_strand_id
1 'polypeptide(L)'
;MGVVLWVKAASAMSVRKDEIHQQSSAPLERSPQQKLCPPGFYMEEAIRGSAPCTDGIDYTNHSNTLPSCLLCTTCKSGEEEKNRCTPTKDTECQCKPGTFRGEDAPEFCQKCSTGCPDGKIMVMDCTPWSNINCVDQESGTPAHGEAPVPGEQP
;
A
#
# COMPACT_ATOMS: atom_id res chain seq x y z
N MET A 1 -21.02 51.64 81.59
CA MET A 1 -19.80 50.82 81.67
C MET A 1 -20.03 49.58 80.81
N GLY A 2 -19.45 49.32 79.64
CA GLY A 2 -18.55 50.05 78.75
C GLY A 2 -18.80 49.55 77.30
N VAL A 3 -18.38 50.35 76.32
CA VAL A 3 -18.50 50.07 74.88
C VAL A 3 -17.23 49.33 74.43
N VAL A 4 -17.37 48.25 73.66
CA VAL A 4 -16.29 47.76 72.79
C VAL A 4 -16.71 47.99 71.35
N LEU A 5 -16.06 48.99 70.75
CA LEU A 5 -16.12 49.34 69.34
C LEU A 5 -15.51 48.21 68.53
N TRP A 6 -16.07 47.86 67.37
CA TRP A 6 -15.25 47.49 66.21
C TRP A 6 -15.83 48.00 64.89
N VAL A 7 -15.16 49.06 64.43
CA VAL A 7 -14.77 49.46 63.07
C VAL A 7 -15.62 49.01 61.87
N LYS A 8 -16.09 50.03 61.13
CA LYS A 8 -16.61 49.97 59.76
C LYS A 8 -15.50 49.69 58.74
N ALA A 9 -15.85 49.09 57.61
CA ALA A 9 -15.16 49.33 56.34
C ALA A 9 -16.15 49.36 55.17
N ALA A 10 -15.92 50.32 54.27
CA ALA A 10 -16.82 50.80 53.23
C ALA A 10 -16.84 49.92 51.97
N SER A 11 -17.96 49.98 51.23
CA SER A 11 -18.11 49.40 49.90
C SER A 11 -17.29 50.18 48.87
N ALA A 12 -16.57 49.46 48.01
CA ALA A 12 -15.88 50.00 46.84
C ALA A 12 -16.41 49.32 45.57
N MET A 13 -16.93 50.12 44.64
CA MET A 13 -17.22 49.70 43.27
C MET A 13 -15.91 49.76 42.47
N SER A 14 -15.54 48.70 41.75
CA SER A 14 -14.54 48.83 40.68
C SER A 14 -14.95 48.07 39.43
N VAL A 15 -14.96 48.86 38.36
CA VAL A 15 -15.05 48.59 36.94
C VAL A 15 -14.17 47.40 36.49
N ARG A 16 -14.68 46.69 35.47
CA ARG A 16 -14.08 45.56 34.75
C ARG A 16 -12.61 45.79 34.43
N LYS A 17 -11.78 44.79 34.74
CA LYS A 17 -10.41 44.65 34.25
C LYS A 17 -10.37 43.48 33.28
N ASP A 18 -10.12 43.78 32.01
CA ASP A 18 -9.70 42.82 30.99
C ASP A 18 -8.41 42.12 31.45
N GLU A 19 -8.45 40.78 31.54
CA GLU A 19 -7.25 39.95 31.53
C GLU A 19 -7.52 38.68 30.72
N ILE A 20 -6.86 38.63 29.57
CA ILE A 20 -6.76 37.51 28.63
C ILE A 20 -5.92 36.40 29.24
N HIS A 21 -6.21 35.16 28.82
CA HIS A 21 -5.38 33.95 28.91
C HIS A 21 -5.56 33.05 30.15
N GLN A 22 -6.50 32.11 30.01
CA GLN A 22 -6.23 30.72 30.34
C GLN A 22 -7.10 29.85 29.44
N GLN A 23 -6.61 29.58 28.22
CA GLN A 23 -7.05 28.43 27.46
C GLN A 23 -6.78 27.21 28.33
N SER A 24 -7.84 26.68 28.93
CA SER A 24 -7.86 25.38 29.58
C SER A 24 -7.32 24.37 28.56
N SER A 25 -6.07 23.96 28.75
CA SER A 25 -5.49 22.87 28.00
C SER A 25 -6.17 21.63 28.56
N ALA A 26 -7.24 21.17 27.91
CA ALA A 26 -7.71 19.81 28.11
C ALA A 26 -6.48 18.89 27.94
N PRO A 27 -6.26 17.90 28.82
CA PRO A 27 -5.26 16.89 28.54
C PRO A 27 -5.60 16.34 27.16
N LEU A 28 -4.62 16.33 26.27
CA LEU A 28 -4.67 15.50 25.08
C LEU A 28 -4.86 14.08 25.64
N GLU A 29 -6.10 13.62 25.72
CA GLU A 29 -6.47 12.23 25.92
C GLU A 29 -5.64 11.48 24.90
N ARG A 30 -4.53 10.92 25.38
CA ARG A 30 -3.63 10.12 24.58
C ARG A 30 -4.49 8.96 24.15
N SER A 31 -4.98 9.02 22.90
CA SER A 31 -5.76 7.95 22.28
C SER A 31 -5.13 6.65 22.76
N PRO A 32 -5.90 5.71 23.36
CA PRO A 32 -5.36 4.41 23.71
C PRO A 32 -4.67 3.92 22.45
N GLN A 33 -3.33 3.81 22.49
CA GLN A 33 -2.62 3.26 21.35
C GLN A 33 -3.21 1.86 21.20
N GLN A 34 -4.03 1.65 20.16
CA GLN A 34 -4.56 0.34 19.88
C GLN A 34 -3.34 -0.57 19.80
N LYS A 35 -3.26 -1.54 20.71
CA LYS A 35 -2.09 -2.40 20.85
C LYS A 35 -2.08 -3.32 19.64
N LEU A 36 -1.40 -2.87 18.58
CA LEU A 36 -1.25 -3.62 17.34
C LEU A 36 -0.24 -4.75 17.57
N CYS A 37 -0.59 -5.93 17.07
CA CYS A 37 0.36 -7.02 16.91
C CYS A 37 1.30 -6.70 15.75
N PRO A 38 2.59 -7.03 15.83
CA PRO A 38 3.50 -6.89 14.70
C PRO A 38 3.16 -7.89 13.58
N PRO A 39 3.70 -7.71 12.36
CA PRO A 39 3.61 -8.71 11.29
C PRO A 39 4.10 -10.08 11.76
N GLY A 40 3.47 -11.16 11.30
CA GLY A 40 3.74 -12.51 11.81
C GLY A 40 2.95 -12.88 13.06
N PHE A 41 2.08 -12.00 13.55
CA PHE A 41 1.27 -12.22 14.74
C PHE A 41 -0.16 -11.71 14.56
N TYR A 42 -1.09 -12.31 15.30
CA TYR A 42 -2.49 -11.91 15.39
C TYR A 42 -2.88 -11.65 16.85
N MET A 43 -4.01 -10.97 17.06
CA MET A 43 -4.56 -10.68 18.38
C MET A 43 -5.31 -11.89 18.92
N GLU A 44 -4.81 -12.44 20.03
CA GLU A 44 -5.44 -13.55 20.74
C GLU A 44 -6.12 -13.03 22.00
N GLU A 45 -7.45 -13.13 22.05
CA GLU A 45 -8.26 -12.61 23.15
C GLU A 45 -7.97 -13.33 24.47
N ALA A 46 -7.74 -14.64 24.43
CA ALA A 46 -7.52 -15.46 25.62
C ALA A 46 -6.28 -15.01 26.42
N ILE A 47 -5.24 -14.52 25.74
CA ILE A 47 -4.01 -14.03 26.37
C ILE A 47 -3.92 -12.50 26.38
N ARG A 48 -4.93 -11.80 25.84
CA ARG A 48 -4.92 -10.34 25.63
C ARG A 48 -3.60 -9.88 25.02
N GLY A 49 -3.15 -10.59 23.99
CA GLY A 49 -1.77 -10.58 23.53
C GLY A 49 -1.62 -10.96 22.06
N SER A 50 -0.37 -11.11 21.63
CA SER A 50 -0.02 -11.43 20.24
C SER A 50 0.39 -12.89 20.14
N ALA A 51 -0.34 -13.69 19.36
CA ALA A 51 0.00 -15.07 19.05
C ALA A 51 0.63 -15.16 17.65
N PRO A 52 1.63 -16.04 17.42
CA PRO A 52 2.33 -16.12 16.15
C PRO A 52 1.49 -16.82 15.08
N CYS A 53 1.72 -16.44 13.82
CA CYS A 53 1.29 -17.22 12.66
C CYS A 53 2.15 -18.49 12.50
N THR A 54 1.62 -19.47 11.77
CA THR A 54 2.23 -20.76 11.50
C THR A 54 2.91 -20.76 10.13
N ASP A 55 4.23 -21.02 10.11
CA ASP A 55 5.04 -21.05 8.88
C ASP A 55 4.45 -22.01 7.84
N GLY A 56 4.26 -21.51 6.62
CA GLY A 56 3.68 -22.26 5.50
C GLY A 56 2.17 -22.44 5.54
N ILE A 57 1.46 -21.96 6.57
CA ILE A 57 0.00 -22.13 6.73
C ILE A 57 -0.74 -20.80 6.70
N ASP A 58 -0.28 -19.81 7.47
CA ASP A 58 -0.89 -18.50 7.54
C ASP A 58 0.13 -17.37 7.80
N TYR A 59 -0.31 -16.13 7.56
CA TYR A 59 0.55 -14.95 7.64
C TYR A 59 -0.20 -13.67 8.02
N THR A 60 0.55 -12.65 8.43
CA THR A 60 0.12 -11.25 8.46
C THR A 60 1.27 -10.35 8.00
N ASN A 61 1.03 -9.50 7.00
CA ASN A 61 2.07 -8.67 6.38
C ASN A 61 2.28 -7.31 7.07
N HIS A 62 1.31 -6.86 7.86
CA HIS A 62 1.31 -5.56 8.51
C HIS A 62 0.95 -5.68 9.99
N SER A 63 1.25 -4.62 10.74
CA SER A 63 0.80 -4.52 12.12
C SER A 63 -0.73 -4.49 12.15
N ASN A 64 -1.35 -5.30 13.01
CA ASN A 64 -2.78 -5.59 12.91
C ASN A 64 -3.41 -5.90 14.26
N THR A 65 -4.75 -6.00 14.27
CA THR A 65 -5.55 -6.49 15.40
C THR A 65 -6.47 -7.63 14.95
N LEU A 66 -6.04 -8.41 13.95
CA LEU A 66 -6.85 -9.50 13.41
C LEU A 66 -7.02 -10.59 14.47
N PRO A 67 -8.19 -11.25 14.53
CA PRO A 67 -8.43 -12.34 15.48
C PRO A 67 -7.75 -13.66 15.08
N SER A 68 -7.17 -13.72 13.87
CA SER A 68 -6.38 -14.84 13.36
C SER A 68 -5.45 -14.36 12.24
N CYS A 69 -4.46 -15.16 11.89
CA CYS A 69 -3.67 -14.92 10.68
C CYS A 69 -4.49 -15.23 9.40
N LEU A 70 -4.01 -14.72 8.26
CA LEU A 70 -4.59 -14.95 6.94
C LEU A 70 -4.00 -16.22 6.35
N LEU A 71 -4.83 -17.12 5.83
CA LEU A 71 -4.33 -18.34 5.18
C LEU A 71 -3.46 -18.01 3.97
N CYS A 72 -2.37 -18.77 3.83
CA CYS A 72 -1.49 -18.65 2.67
C CYS A 72 -2.23 -19.01 1.38
N THR A 73 -1.98 -18.24 0.33
CA THR A 73 -2.44 -18.53 -1.02
C THR A 73 -1.78 -19.81 -1.52
N THR A 74 -2.57 -20.67 -2.17
CA THR A 74 -2.06 -21.85 -2.90
C THR A 74 -2.02 -21.53 -4.39
N CYS A 75 -0.87 -21.74 -5.04
CA CYS A 75 -0.74 -21.45 -6.47
C CYS A 75 -1.64 -22.36 -7.31
N LYS A 76 -2.36 -21.76 -8.26
CA LYS A 76 -3.33 -22.46 -9.10
C LYS A 76 -2.64 -23.27 -10.19
N SER A 77 -3.41 -24.10 -10.90
CA SER A 77 -2.91 -24.80 -12.09
C SER A 77 -2.44 -23.80 -13.15
N GLY A 78 -1.19 -23.95 -13.59
CA GLY A 78 -0.56 -23.02 -14.54
C GLY A 78 0.29 -21.93 -13.90
N GLU A 79 0.27 -21.82 -12.57
CA GLU A 79 1.19 -21.00 -11.81
C GLU A 79 2.33 -21.85 -11.23
N GLU A 80 3.42 -21.19 -10.84
CA GLU A 80 4.51 -21.74 -10.06
C GLU A 80 4.75 -20.87 -8.82
N GLU A 81 5.12 -21.52 -7.72
CA GLU A 81 5.52 -20.84 -6.50
C GLU A 81 6.90 -20.21 -6.72
N LYS A 82 6.96 -18.88 -6.67
CA LYS A 82 8.22 -18.13 -6.70
C LYS A 82 8.80 -17.96 -5.31
N ASN A 83 7.94 -17.68 -4.34
CA ASN A 83 8.30 -17.59 -2.95
C ASN A 83 7.25 -18.31 -2.11
N ARG A 84 7.73 -19.15 -1.19
CA ARG A 84 6.87 -19.84 -0.23
C ARG A 84 6.27 -18.86 0.77
N CYS A 85 5.14 -19.24 1.34
CA CYS A 85 4.55 -18.50 2.45
C CYS A 85 5.44 -18.52 3.70
N THR A 86 5.44 -17.42 4.44
CA THR A 86 6.09 -17.26 5.75
C THR A 86 5.12 -16.53 6.69
N PRO A 87 5.34 -16.52 8.02
CA PRO A 87 4.46 -15.80 8.94
C PRO A 87 4.22 -14.32 8.57
N THR A 88 5.14 -13.68 7.84
CA THR A 88 5.06 -12.26 7.49
C THR A 88 4.72 -11.97 6.03
N LYS A 89 4.63 -12.99 5.18
CA LYS A 89 4.42 -12.83 3.73
C LYS A 89 3.65 -13.99 3.16
N ASP A 90 2.68 -13.68 2.32
CA ASP A 90 1.95 -14.67 1.54
C ASP A 90 2.88 -15.43 0.58
N THR A 91 2.38 -16.55 0.07
CA THR A 91 2.92 -17.21 -1.12
C THR A 91 2.89 -16.27 -2.32
N GLU A 92 4.00 -16.21 -3.06
CA GLU A 92 4.05 -15.50 -4.34
C GLU A 92 3.91 -16.48 -5.50
N CYS A 93 2.76 -16.41 -6.18
CA CYS A 93 2.46 -17.22 -7.35
C CYS A 93 2.67 -16.43 -8.63
N GLN A 94 3.34 -17.03 -9.60
CA GLN A 94 3.58 -16.43 -10.93
C GLN A 94 3.16 -17.40 -12.03
N CYS A 95 2.64 -16.86 -13.13
CA CYS A 95 2.35 -17.67 -14.31
C CYS A 95 3.61 -18.35 -14.85
N LYS A 96 3.46 -19.63 -15.24
CA LYS A 96 4.57 -20.41 -15.82
C LYS A 96 5.08 -19.79 -17.12
N PRO A 97 6.34 -20.06 -17.50
CA PRO A 97 6.90 -19.59 -18.76
C PRO A 97 5.99 -19.88 -19.96
N GLY A 98 5.83 -18.88 -20.84
CA GLY A 98 4.90 -18.96 -21.98
C GLY A 98 3.44 -18.65 -21.64
N THR A 99 3.16 -18.22 -20.41
CA THR A 99 1.85 -17.72 -19.98
C THR A 99 1.97 -16.40 -19.23
N PHE A 100 0.89 -15.62 -19.20
CA PHE A 100 0.82 -14.32 -18.56
C PHE A 100 -0.52 -14.13 -17.84
N ARG A 101 -0.57 -13.24 -16.85
CA ARG A 101 -1.81 -12.82 -16.18
C ARG A 101 -2.16 -11.40 -16.61
N GLY A 102 -3.18 -11.26 -17.47
CA GLY A 102 -3.66 -9.96 -17.91
C GLY A 102 -4.58 -9.28 -16.88
N GLU A 103 -4.70 -7.96 -16.96
CA GLU A 103 -5.62 -7.18 -16.11
C GLU A 103 -7.09 -7.56 -16.33
N ASP A 104 -7.45 -7.96 -17.55
CA ASP A 104 -8.80 -8.41 -17.90
C ASP A 104 -9.17 -9.79 -17.31
N ALA A 105 -8.17 -10.58 -16.93
CA ALA A 105 -8.34 -11.96 -16.46
C ALA A 105 -7.38 -12.28 -15.29
N PRO A 106 -7.56 -11.65 -14.11
CA PRO A 106 -6.68 -11.87 -12.95
C PRO A 106 -6.84 -13.26 -12.33
N GLU A 107 -7.85 -14.03 -12.72
CA GLU A 107 -8.15 -15.33 -12.12
C GLU A 107 -7.31 -16.49 -12.66
N PHE A 108 -6.75 -16.38 -13.87
CA PHE A 108 -6.03 -17.47 -14.54
C PHE A 108 -4.92 -16.99 -15.49
N CYS A 109 -3.93 -17.85 -15.71
CA CYS A 109 -2.86 -17.61 -16.67
C CYS A 109 -3.31 -17.87 -18.11
N GLN A 110 -3.09 -16.90 -18.98
CA GLN A 110 -3.37 -16.94 -20.42
C GLN A 110 -2.11 -17.31 -21.18
N LYS A 111 -2.24 -18.03 -22.30
CA LYS A 111 -1.08 -18.35 -23.15
C LYS A 111 -0.60 -17.10 -23.88
N CYS A 112 0.71 -16.91 -23.94
CA CYS A 112 1.31 -15.89 -24.79
C CYS A 112 0.96 -16.14 -26.26
N SER A 113 0.72 -15.07 -27.01
CA SER A 113 0.69 -15.13 -28.46
C SER A 113 2.10 -15.42 -28.99
N THR A 114 2.19 -16.23 -30.04
CA THR A 114 3.48 -16.63 -30.63
C THR A 114 4.07 -15.59 -31.59
N GLY A 115 3.28 -14.58 -31.97
CA GLY A 115 3.69 -13.54 -32.90
C GLY A 115 2.59 -12.50 -33.11
N CYS A 116 2.97 -11.41 -33.76
CA CYS A 116 2.05 -10.35 -34.13
C CYS A 116 1.23 -10.73 -35.38
N PRO A 117 0.03 -10.17 -35.55
CA PRO A 117 -0.72 -10.29 -36.80
C PRO A 117 0.02 -9.61 -37.96
N ASP A 118 -0.37 -9.95 -39.19
CA ASP A 118 0.24 -9.39 -40.41
C ASP A 118 0.20 -7.85 -40.41
N GLY A 119 1.31 -7.22 -40.84
CA GLY A 119 1.47 -5.76 -40.87
C GLY A 119 1.90 -5.12 -39.55
N LYS A 120 2.07 -5.92 -38.48
CA LYS A 120 2.55 -5.43 -37.18
C LYS A 120 3.89 -6.06 -36.78
N ILE A 121 4.71 -5.30 -36.06
CA ILE A 121 5.98 -5.74 -35.50
C ILE A 121 5.89 -5.85 -33.98
N MET A 122 6.60 -6.82 -33.41
CA MET A 122 6.68 -6.99 -31.96
C MET A 122 7.63 -5.95 -31.37
N VAL A 123 7.16 -5.24 -30.35
CA VAL A 123 7.97 -4.24 -29.60
C VAL A 123 8.24 -4.64 -28.17
N MET A 124 7.50 -5.63 -27.65
CA MET A 124 7.69 -6.16 -26.31
C MET A 124 7.38 -7.66 -26.31
N ASP A 125 8.27 -8.43 -25.70
CA ASP A 125 8.08 -9.86 -25.49
C ASP A 125 6.98 -10.13 -24.46
N CYS A 126 6.49 -11.37 -24.45
CA CYS A 126 5.57 -11.81 -23.41
C CYS A 126 6.27 -11.88 -22.06
N THR A 127 5.61 -11.39 -21.02
CA THR A 127 6.05 -11.46 -19.62
C THR A 127 5.02 -12.21 -18.78
N PRO A 128 5.33 -12.58 -17.53
CA PRO A 128 4.32 -13.19 -16.65
C PRO A 128 3.09 -12.29 -16.36
N TRP A 129 3.15 -11.00 -16.70
CA TRP A 129 2.10 -10.01 -16.42
C TRP A 129 1.48 -9.40 -17.68
N SER A 130 2.01 -9.69 -18.86
CA SER A 130 1.54 -9.10 -20.12
C SER A 130 1.81 -10.02 -21.31
N ASN A 131 0.91 -10.01 -22.29
CA ASN A 131 1.17 -10.63 -23.58
C ASN A 131 2.27 -9.87 -24.34
N ILE A 132 2.65 -10.39 -25.51
CA ILE A 132 3.41 -9.62 -26.50
C ILE A 132 2.71 -8.30 -26.82
N ASN A 133 3.48 -7.26 -27.11
CA ASN A 133 2.96 -5.99 -27.62
C ASN A 133 3.37 -5.80 -29.08
N CYS A 134 2.42 -5.39 -29.91
CA CYS A 134 2.55 -5.28 -31.36
C CYS A 134 2.12 -3.89 -31.83
N VAL A 135 2.95 -3.24 -32.64
CA VAL A 135 2.65 -1.93 -33.25
C VAL A 135 2.70 -2.03 -34.78
N ASP A 136 2.04 -1.10 -35.47
CA ASP A 136 2.06 -1.07 -36.93
C ASP A 136 3.47 -0.77 -37.44
N GLN A 137 3.87 -1.47 -38.50
CA GLN A 137 5.23 -1.39 -39.04
C GLN A 137 5.64 0.05 -39.46
N GLU A 138 4.68 0.88 -39.89
CA GLU A 138 4.93 2.30 -40.22
C GLU A 138 5.30 3.16 -39.00
N SER A 139 4.84 2.77 -37.80
CA SER A 139 5.15 3.46 -36.55
C SER A 139 6.48 3.05 -35.91
N GLY A 140 7.11 1.98 -36.43
CA GLY A 140 8.32 1.38 -35.87
C GLY A 140 9.66 1.88 -36.45
N THR A 141 9.65 2.78 -37.43
CA THR A 141 10.87 3.25 -38.11
C THR A 141 11.18 4.71 -37.73
N PRO A 142 12.27 5.01 -37.00
CA PRO A 142 12.82 6.37 -36.98
C PRO A 142 13.28 6.68 -38.40
N ALA A 143 12.72 7.72 -39.01
CA ALA A 143 13.06 8.17 -40.35
C ALA A 143 14.59 8.26 -40.49
N HIS A 144 15.19 7.32 -41.22
CA HIS A 144 16.58 7.41 -41.61
C HIS A 144 16.66 8.54 -42.63
N GLY A 145 17.28 9.66 -42.23
CA GLY A 145 17.41 10.84 -43.08
C GLY A 145 18.08 10.48 -44.39
N GLU A 146 17.37 10.64 -45.50
CA GLU A 146 17.95 10.64 -46.83
C GLU A 146 18.89 11.84 -46.94
N ALA A 147 20.20 11.57 -47.00
CA ALA A 147 21.18 12.57 -47.37
C ALA A 147 21.07 12.82 -48.89
N PRO A 148 20.90 14.07 -49.35
CA PRO A 148 20.93 14.34 -50.78
C PRO A 148 22.36 14.18 -51.31
N VAL A 149 22.51 13.39 -52.37
CA VAL A 149 23.75 13.32 -53.17
C VAL A 149 24.01 14.71 -53.78
N PRO A 150 25.13 15.39 -53.48
CA PRO A 150 25.49 16.61 -54.19
C PRO A 150 25.97 16.24 -55.59
N GLY A 151 25.20 16.64 -56.60
CA GLY A 151 25.58 16.53 -58.00
C GLY A 151 26.81 17.38 -58.31
N GLU A 152 27.78 16.77 -58.98
CA GLU A 152 28.84 17.47 -59.69
C GLU A 152 28.23 18.24 -60.88
N GLN A 153 28.66 19.48 -61.08
CA GLN A 153 28.45 20.24 -62.31
C GLN A 153 29.72 21.07 -62.61
N PRO A 154 29.93 21.48 -63.87
CA PRO A 154 31.11 21.17 -64.69
C PRO A 154 32.28 22.13 -64.49
#